data_AF-A0A2K4YDL6-F1
#
_entry.id   AF-A0A2K4YDL6-F1
#
_cell.length_a   1.000
_cell.length_b   1.000
_cell.length_c   1.000
_cell.angle_alpha   90.00
_cell.angle_beta   90.00
_cell.angle_gamma   90.00
#
_symmetry.space_group_name_H-M   'P 1'
#
loop_
_entity.id
_entity.type
_entity.pdbx_description
1 polymer ?
#
loop_
_entity_poly.entity_id
_entity_poly.type
_entity_poly.pdbx_seq_one_letter_code
_entity_poly.pdbx_strand_id
1 'polypeptide(L)'
;MDNTQWWIPWLPLLGSILVTATAFLGVMINNKNSRAAIRSARMLDHHKWLRETLLQLGSHAAGHAFEIDRLYNVRSFATNDDVFTQNMLTLAGEIRRLSATADSLSLIGFPELADTCAQIRHAADQVVEPANAHRETIRSDAPTEHIQRTRAAVDTRLAELSEARKRFVAHAQSTLKMHALLQVDGI
;
A
#
# COMPACT_ATOMS: atom_id res chain seq x y z
N MET A 1 41.34 75.63 11.23
CA MET A 1 39.97 75.40 10.72
C MET A 1 40.03 74.21 9.79
N ASP A 2 39.75 73.06 10.40
CA ASP A 2 38.99 71.91 9.90
C ASP A 2 39.43 71.20 8.63
N ASN A 3 40.54 70.45 8.75
CA ASN A 3 40.96 69.44 7.79
C ASN A 3 40.33 68.06 8.08
N THR A 4 39.08 68.05 8.58
CA THR A 4 38.39 66.87 9.12
C THR A 4 37.20 66.41 8.27
N GLN A 5 36.95 67.02 7.10
CA GLN A 5 35.77 66.72 6.26
C GLN A 5 36.06 65.95 4.96
N TRP A 6 37.32 65.57 4.70
CA TRP A 6 37.71 64.88 3.46
C TRP A 6 37.08 63.50 3.26
N TRP A 7 36.56 62.89 4.32
CA TRP A 7 35.92 61.57 4.31
C TRP A 7 34.40 61.64 4.08
N ILE A 8 33.76 62.81 4.25
CA ILE A 8 32.30 63.01 4.10
C ILE A 8 31.79 62.68 2.70
N PRO A 9 32.49 63.00 1.58
CA PRO A 9 32.05 62.61 0.24
C PRO A 9 32.07 61.09 -0.01
N TRP A 10 32.78 60.32 0.81
CA TRP A 10 32.91 58.87 0.68
C TRP A 10 31.88 58.10 1.51
N LEU A 11 31.18 58.76 2.44
CA LEU A 11 30.06 58.19 3.22
C LEU A 11 28.94 57.56 2.35
N PRO A 12 28.47 58.19 1.25
CA PRO A 12 27.43 57.60 0.41
C PRO A 12 27.90 56.31 -0.29
N LEU A 13 29.17 56.26 -0.69
CA LEU A 13 29.79 55.08 -1.29
C LEU A 13 29.89 53.92 -0.29
N LEU A 14 30.36 54.19 0.93
CA LEU A 14 30.43 53.18 2.00
C LEU A 14 29.03 52.72 2.44
N GLY A 15 28.07 53.65 2.54
CA GLY A 15 26.68 53.33 2.84
C GLY A 15 26.01 52.46 1.76
N SER A 16 26.27 52.76 0.49
CA SER A 16 25.76 51.95 -0.63
C SER A 16 26.34 50.52 -0.60
N ILE A 17 27.64 50.36 -0.38
CA ILE A 17 28.27 49.03 -0.28
C ILE A 17 27.66 48.22 0.87
N LEU A 18 27.44 48.84 2.03
CA LEU A 18 26.84 48.19 3.18
C LEU A 18 25.39 47.74 2.91
N VAL A 19 24.59 48.59 2.29
CA VAL A 19 23.20 48.28 1.93
C VAL A 19 23.15 47.14 0.89
N THR A 20 24.01 47.19 -0.13
CA THR A 20 24.11 46.12 -1.14
C THR A 20 24.56 44.79 -0.54
N ALA A 21 25.53 44.79 0.37
CA ALA A 21 25.98 43.59 1.07
C ALA A 21 24.87 42.98 1.95
N THR A 22 24.12 43.82 2.66
CA THR A 22 23.00 43.38 3.51
C THR A 22 21.86 42.80 2.67
N ALA A 23 21.51 43.44 1.55
CA ALA A 23 20.51 42.94 0.61
C ALA A 23 20.95 41.62 -0.03
N PHE A 24 22.22 41.49 -0.42
CA PHE A 24 22.78 40.27 -1.00
C PHE A 24 22.76 39.10 -0.01
N LEU A 25 23.18 39.33 1.24
CA LEU A 25 23.10 38.33 2.32
C LEU A 25 21.64 37.92 2.60
N GLY A 26 20.72 38.88 2.63
CA GLY A 26 19.29 38.63 2.80
C GLY A 26 18.72 37.71 1.70
N VAL A 27 19.04 37.98 0.43
CA VAL A 27 18.62 37.16 -0.71
C VAL A 27 19.22 35.76 -0.65
N MET A 28 20.50 35.62 -0.28
CA MET A 28 21.15 34.31 -0.15
C MET A 28 20.52 33.45 0.96
N ILE A 29 20.29 34.03 2.15
CA ILE A 29 19.65 33.34 3.27
C ILE A 29 18.21 32.97 2.91
N ASN A 30 17.46 33.90 2.32
CA ASN A 30 16.09 33.65 1.88
C ASN A 30 16.04 32.52 0.85
N ASN A 31 16.89 32.54 -0.19
CA ASN A 31 16.95 31.47 -1.19
C ASN A 31 17.30 30.11 -0.61
N LYS A 32 18.21 30.05 0.38
CA LYS A 32 18.55 28.80 1.08
C LYS A 32 17.35 28.30 1.91
N ASN A 33 16.70 29.17 2.66
CA ASN A 33 15.54 28.84 3.48
C ASN A 33 14.33 28.44 2.62
N SER A 34 14.06 29.15 1.51
CA SER A 34 13.02 28.78 0.56
C SER A 34 13.30 27.41 -0.07
N ARG A 35 14.55 27.11 -0.47
CA ARG A 35 14.92 25.78 -0.99
C ARG A 35 14.82 24.69 0.06
N ALA A 36 15.06 24.99 1.34
CA ALA A 36 14.87 24.04 2.44
C ALA A 36 13.37 23.79 2.67
N ALA A 37 12.56 24.85 2.73
CA ALA A 37 11.10 24.78 2.89
C ALA A 37 10.40 24.05 1.74
N ILE A 38 10.83 24.27 0.50
CA ILE A 38 10.29 23.54 -0.67
C ILE A 38 10.65 22.05 -0.59
N ARG A 39 11.86 21.71 -0.13
CA ARG A 39 12.28 20.31 0.04
C ARG A 39 11.49 19.63 1.16
N SER A 40 11.31 20.28 2.31
CA SER A 40 10.51 19.72 3.40
C SER A 40 9.04 19.57 3.00
N ALA A 41 8.45 20.54 2.31
CA ALA A 41 7.10 20.43 1.76
C ALA A 41 6.96 19.25 0.78
N ARG A 42 7.89 19.09 -0.17
CA ARG A 42 7.90 17.96 -1.11
C ARG A 42 8.03 16.62 -0.40
N MET A 43 8.84 16.53 0.65
CA MET A 43 8.96 15.32 1.46
C MET A 43 7.64 15.01 2.16
N LEU A 44 6.99 15.98 2.79
CA LEU A 44 5.68 15.80 3.44
C LEU A 44 4.60 15.34 2.44
N ASP A 45 4.54 15.96 1.26
CA ASP A 45 3.60 15.57 0.19
C ASP A 45 3.86 14.14 -0.29
N HIS A 46 5.13 13.75 -0.47
CA HIS A 46 5.50 12.40 -0.85
C HIS A 46 5.08 11.36 0.20
N HIS A 47 5.30 11.65 1.49
CA HIS A 47 4.88 10.75 2.58
C HIS A 47 3.36 10.64 2.67
N LYS A 48 2.65 11.76 2.50
CA LYS A 48 1.19 11.76 2.45
C LYS A 48 0.67 10.91 1.30
N TRP A 49 1.27 11.05 0.12
CA TRP A 49 0.95 10.23 -1.06
C TRP A 49 1.24 8.75 -0.82
N LEU A 50 2.41 8.40 -0.26
CA LEU A 50 2.75 7.00 0.05
C LEU A 50 1.75 6.39 1.04
N ARG A 51 1.39 7.12 2.10
CA ARG A 51 0.42 6.64 3.09
C ARG A 51 -0.95 6.38 2.47
N GLU A 52 -1.45 7.31 1.67
CA GLU A 52 -2.73 7.17 0.98
C GLU A 52 -2.72 5.98 0.01
N THR A 53 -1.64 5.85 -0.77
CA THR A 53 -1.46 4.78 -1.74
C THR A 53 -1.39 3.42 -1.06
N LEU A 54 -0.66 3.30 0.05
CA LEU A 54 -0.59 2.08 0.86
C LEU A 54 -1.95 1.70 1.46
N LEU A 55 -2.71 2.67 1.98
CA LEU A 55 -4.06 2.43 2.50
C LEU A 55 -5.00 1.94 1.40
N GLN A 56 -4.94 2.57 0.22
CA GLN A 56 -5.75 2.19 -0.93
C GLN A 56 -5.41 0.77 -1.43
N LEU A 57 -4.13 0.49 -1.67
CA LEU A 57 -3.68 -0.84 -2.13
C LEU A 57 -3.94 -1.93 -1.08
N GLY A 58 -3.70 -1.62 0.19
CA GLY A 58 -4.01 -2.52 1.31
C GLY A 58 -5.50 -2.84 1.40
N SER A 59 -6.36 -1.83 1.24
CA SER A 59 -7.81 -1.99 1.19
C SER A 59 -8.25 -2.84 0.00
N HIS A 60 -7.70 -2.61 -1.20
CA HIS A 60 -7.98 -3.41 -2.38
C HIS A 60 -7.59 -4.88 -2.17
N ALA A 61 -6.36 -5.15 -1.70
CA ALA A 61 -5.91 -6.51 -1.45
C ALA A 61 -6.78 -7.23 -0.41
N ALA A 62 -7.14 -6.56 0.68
CA ALA A 62 -8.05 -7.13 1.69
C ALA A 62 -9.45 -7.40 1.13
N GLY A 63 -9.98 -6.48 0.30
CA GLY A 63 -11.25 -6.61 -0.39
C GLY A 63 -11.28 -7.80 -1.35
N HIS A 64 -10.27 -7.94 -2.20
CA HIS A 64 -10.14 -9.08 -3.12
C HIS A 64 -10.03 -10.40 -2.35
N ALA A 65 -9.23 -10.45 -1.29
CA ALA A 65 -9.11 -11.64 -0.45
C ALA A 65 -10.44 -12.03 0.23
N PHE A 66 -11.22 -11.05 0.68
CA PHE A 66 -12.55 -11.28 1.25
C PHE A 66 -13.54 -11.79 0.21
N GLU A 67 -13.53 -11.24 -1.00
CA GLU A 67 -14.43 -11.70 -2.06
C GLU A 67 -14.10 -13.12 -2.50
N ILE A 68 -12.83 -13.49 -2.55
CA ILE A 68 -12.38 -14.87 -2.79
C ILE A 68 -12.95 -15.82 -1.73
N ASP A 69 -12.80 -15.49 -0.45
CA ASP A 69 -13.35 -16.26 0.68
C ASP A 69 -14.88 -16.41 0.58
N ARG A 70 -15.57 -15.33 0.20
CA ARG A 70 -17.03 -15.32 -0.05
C ARG A 70 -17.42 -16.26 -1.19
N LEU A 71 -16.69 -16.24 -2.30
CA LEU A 71 -16.95 -17.06 -3.48
C LEU A 71 -16.66 -18.54 -3.24
N TYR A 72 -15.70 -18.87 -2.36
CA TYR A 72 -15.42 -20.23 -1.93
C TYR A 72 -16.34 -20.75 -0.80
N ASN A 73 -17.29 -19.94 -0.32
CA ASN A 73 -18.21 -20.40 0.71
C ASN A 73 -19.27 -21.34 0.11
N VAL A 74 -19.27 -22.61 0.56
CA VAL A 74 -20.06 -23.76 0.07
C VAL A 74 -21.51 -23.56 -0.37
N ARG A 75 -22.22 -22.54 0.11
CA ARG A 75 -23.51 -22.18 -0.55
C ARG A 75 -23.32 -21.87 -2.03
N SER A 76 -22.15 -21.39 -2.45
CA SER A 76 -21.75 -21.15 -3.84
C SER A 76 -21.46 -22.42 -4.63
N PHE A 77 -21.19 -23.55 -3.97
CA PHE A 77 -20.87 -24.83 -4.62
C PHE A 77 -22.06 -25.76 -4.78
N ALA A 78 -23.12 -25.54 -4.02
CA ALA A 78 -24.40 -26.21 -4.17
C ALA A 78 -25.34 -25.49 -5.17
N THR A 79 -24.86 -24.48 -5.90
CA THR A 79 -25.65 -23.75 -6.90
C THR A 79 -25.70 -24.50 -8.23
N ASN A 80 -26.58 -24.06 -9.13
CA ASN A 80 -26.58 -24.54 -10.51
C ASN A 80 -25.23 -24.27 -11.22
N ASP A 81 -25.02 -24.98 -12.33
CA ASP A 81 -23.75 -24.97 -13.08
C ASP A 81 -23.39 -23.57 -13.63
N ASP A 82 -24.38 -22.78 -14.02
CA ASP A 82 -24.19 -21.42 -14.52
C ASP A 82 -23.64 -20.49 -13.44
N VAL A 83 -24.24 -20.49 -12.24
CA VAL A 83 -23.79 -19.66 -11.11
C VAL A 83 -22.40 -20.10 -10.65
N PHE A 84 -22.13 -21.40 -10.61
CA PHE A 84 -20.80 -21.90 -10.28
C PHE A 84 -19.75 -21.39 -11.29
N THR A 85 -20.04 -21.50 -12.59
CA THR A 85 -19.12 -21.06 -13.64
C THR A 85 -18.85 -19.56 -13.54
N GLN A 86 -19.90 -18.76 -13.29
CA GLN A 86 -19.75 -17.32 -13.08
C GLN A 86 -18.92 -17.00 -11.82
N ASN A 87 -19.12 -17.73 -10.73
CA ASN A 87 -18.33 -17.58 -9.51
C ASN A 87 -16.85 -17.90 -9.76
N MET A 88 -16.56 -18.96 -10.52
CA MET A 88 -15.19 -19.34 -10.89
C MET A 88 -14.50 -18.30 -11.79
N LEU A 89 -15.23 -17.71 -12.74
CA LEU A 89 -14.72 -16.61 -13.56
C LEU A 89 -14.42 -15.36 -12.72
N THR A 90 -15.32 -15.04 -11.79
CA THR A 90 -15.16 -13.91 -10.87
C THR A 90 -13.95 -14.12 -9.98
N LEU A 91 -13.82 -15.31 -9.40
CA LEU A 91 -12.68 -15.72 -8.59
C LEU A 91 -11.35 -15.57 -9.34
N ALA A 92 -11.26 -16.05 -10.57
CA ALA A 92 -10.06 -15.88 -11.40
C ALA A 92 -9.73 -14.39 -11.64
N GLY A 93 -10.76 -13.55 -11.77
CA GLY A 93 -10.63 -12.09 -11.84
C GLY A 93 -10.02 -11.50 -10.55
N GLU A 94 -10.53 -11.90 -9.38
CA GLU A 94 -10.05 -11.41 -8.09
C GLU A 94 -8.60 -11.86 -7.78
N ILE A 95 -8.23 -13.10 -8.15
CA ILE A 95 -6.85 -13.61 -8.05
C ILE A 95 -5.88 -12.78 -8.94
N ARG A 96 -6.30 -12.41 -10.15
CA ARG A 96 -5.50 -11.53 -11.02
C ARG A 96 -5.35 -10.13 -10.44
N ARG A 97 -6.41 -9.57 -9.83
CA ARG A 97 -6.35 -8.25 -9.18
C ARG A 97 -5.45 -8.24 -7.96
N LEU A 98 -5.41 -9.32 -7.18
CA LEU A 98 -4.40 -9.50 -6.12
C LEU A 98 -2.98 -9.46 -6.69
N SER A 99 -2.75 -10.11 -7.83
CA SER A 99 -1.44 -10.11 -8.51
C SER A 99 -1.04 -8.68 -8.92
N ALA A 100 -1.93 -7.95 -9.58
CA ALA A 100 -1.69 -6.55 -9.97
C ALA A 100 -1.46 -5.63 -8.75
N THR A 101 -2.11 -5.92 -7.62
CA THR A 101 -1.90 -5.18 -6.37
C THR A 101 -0.53 -5.47 -5.77
N ALA A 102 -0.09 -6.73 -5.79
CA ALA A 102 1.26 -7.11 -5.36
C ALA A 102 2.33 -6.44 -6.25
N ASP A 103 2.15 -6.45 -7.57
CA ASP A 103 3.07 -5.76 -8.50
C ASP A 103 3.13 -4.25 -8.22
N SER A 104 1.98 -3.64 -7.95
CA SER A 104 1.89 -2.21 -7.60
C SER A 104 2.65 -1.91 -6.29
N LEU A 105 2.50 -2.76 -5.27
CA LEU A 105 3.22 -2.64 -3.99
C LEU A 105 4.73 -2.76 -4.18
N SER A 106 5.18 -3.69 -5.03
CA SER A 106 6.59 -3.86 -5.37
C SER A 106 7.13 -2.62 -6.09
N LEU A 107 6.39 -2.09 -7.07
CA LEU A 107 6.78 -0.92 -7.86
C LEU A 107 6.96 0.35 -7.01
N ILE A 108 6.11 0.55 -6.01
CA ILE A 108 6.21 1.71 -5.11
C ILE A 108 7.22 1.52 -3.96
N GLY A 109 7.94 0.39 -3.92
CA GLY A 109 9.04 0.16 -2.98
C GLY A 109 8.69 -0.65 -1.73
N PHE A 110 7.60 -1.43 -1.73
CA PHE A 110 7.24 -2.33 -0.62
C PHE A 110 7.27 -3.81 -1.05
N PRO A 111 8.46 -4.37 -1.38
CA PRO A 111 8.58 -5.75 -1.87
C PRO A 111 8.14 -6.79 -0.84
N GLU A 112 8.43 -6.59 0.44
CA GLU A 112 8.00 -7.52 1.50
C GLU A 112 6.48 -7.53 1.66
N LEU A 113 5.83 -6.38 1.47
CA LEU A 113 4.37 -6.28 1.51
C LEU A 113 3.76 -6.93 0.25
N ALA A 114 4.40 -6.75 -0.91
CA ALA A 114 4.05 -7.46 -2.14
C ALA A 114 4.13 -8.98 -1.97
N ASP A 115 5.19 -9.51 -1.33
CA ASP A 115 5.34 -10.94 -1.04
C ASP A 115 4.20 -11.44 -0.15
N THR A 116 3.83 -10.69 0.89
CA THR A 116 2.69 -11.08 1.73
C THR A 116 1.36 -11.02 0.98
N CYS A 117 1.19 -10.11 0.02
CA CYS A 117 0.03 -10.09 -0.88
C CYS A 117 0.03 -11.31 -1.82
N ALA A 118 1.19 -11.68 -2.36
CA ALA A 118 1.35 -12.88 -3.19
C ALA A 118 1.05 -14.18 -2.42
N GLN A 119 1.30 -14.22 -1.10
CA GLN A 119 0.90 -15.36 -0.27
C GLN A 119 -0.63 -15.54 -0.18
N ILE A 120 -1.41 -14.45 -0.21
CA ILE A 120 -2.88 -14.54 -0.30
C ILE A 120 -3.27 -15.24 -1.60
N ARG A 121 -2.65 -14.85 -2.72
CA ARG A 121 -2.88 -15.47 -4.02
C ARG A 121 -2.57 -16.96 -4.00
N HIS A 122 -1.40 -17.33 -3.48
CA HIS A 122 -1.02 -18.74 -3.37
C HIS A 122 -2.00 -19.55 -2.51
N ALA A 123 -2.47 -18.99 -1.40
CA ALA A 123 -3.49 -19.64 -0.58
C ALA A 123 -4.82 -19.78 -1.33
N ALA A 124 -5.23 -18.75 -2.09
CA ALA A 124 -6.46 -18.78 -2.90
C ALA A 124 -6.40 -19.82 -4.02
N ASP A 125 -5.25 -19.98 -4.68
CA ASP A 125 -5.01 -21.01 -5.70
C ASP A 125 -5.15 -22.43 -5.11
N GLN A 126 -4.71 -22.63 -3.86
CA GLN A 126 -4.80 -23.93 -3.17
C GLN A 126 -6.22 -24.34 -2.77
N VAL A 127 -7.21 -23.43 -2.79
CA VAL A 127 -8.61 -23.78 -2.52
C VAL A 127 -9.29 -24.41 -3.74
N VAL A 128 -8.81 -24.14 -4.96
CA VAL A 128 -9.46 -24.54 -6.23
C VAL A 128 -9.70 -26.05 -6.31
N GLU A 129 -8.67 -26.85 -6.07
CA GLU A 129 -8.74 -28.31 -6.21
C GLU A 129 -9.70 -28.95 -5.19
N PRO A 130 -9.58 -28.67 -3.87
CA PRO A 130 -10.56 -29.16 -2.88
C PRO A 130 -12.00 -28.71 -3.18
N ALA A 131 -12.20 -27.48 -3.67
CA ALA A 131 -13.52 -26.97 -4.01
C ALA A 131 -14.16 -27.73 -5.17
N ASN A 132 -13.39 -28.01 -6.22
CA ASN A 132 -13.83 -28.82 -7.35
C ASN A 132 -14.15 -30.27 -6.92
N ALA A 133 -13.30 -30.87 -6.09
CA ALA A 133 -13.53 -32.20 -5.55
C ALA A 133 -14.83 -32.26 -4.73
N HIS A 134 -15.05 -31.28 -3.84
CA HIS A 134 -16.26 -31.19 -3.04
C HIS A 134 -17.52 -31.05 -3.90
N ARG A 135 -17.49 -30.22 -4.94
CA ARG A 135 -18.60 -30.06 -5.89
C ARG A 135 -18.91 -31.38 -6.60
N GLU A 136 -17.90 -32.08 -7.10
CA GLU A 136 -18.11 -33.35 -7.79
C GLU A 136 -18.70 -34.40 -6.85
N THR A 137 -18.24 -34.45 -5.59
CA THR A 137 -18.82 -35.30 -4.54
C THR A 137 -20.29 -34.99 -4.26
N ILE A 138 -20.69 -33.71 -4.29
CA ILE A 138 -22.11 -33.31 -4.15
C ILE A 138 -22.91 -33.77 -5.38
N ARG A 139 -22.36 -33.62 -6.59
CA ARG A 139 -23.05 -34.00 -7.84
C ARG A 139 -23.22 -35.50 -8.00
N SER A 140 -22.30 -36.30 -7.46
CA SER A 140 -22.31 -37.75 -7.58
C SER A 140 -23.19 -38.45 -6.55
N ASP A 141 -24.03 -37.72 -5.79
CA ASP A 141 -24.84 -38.23 -4.68
C ASP A 141 -24.02 -39.12 -3.71
N ALA A 142 -22.77 -38.71 -3.44
CA ALA A 142 -21.89 -39.49 -2.60
C ALA A 142 -22.42 -39.60 -1.15
N PRO A 143 -22.01 -40.62 -0.38
CA PRO A 143 -22.39 -40.73 1.02
C PRO A 143 -22.06 -39.47 1.82
N THR A 144 -22.93 -39.11 2.77
CA THR A 144 -22.80 -37.90 3.60
C THR A 144 -21.41 -37.76 4.25
N GLU A 145 -20.79 -38.88 4.65
CA GLU A 145 -19.42 -38.87 5.20
C GLU A 145 -18.37 -38.35 4.21
N HIS A 146 -18.51 -38.67 2.93
CA HIS A 146 -17.58 -38.23 1.89
C HIS A 146 -17.77 -36.74 1.58
N ILE A 147 -19.02 -36.27 1.57
CA ILE A 147 -19.36 -34.84 1.48
C ILE A 147 -18.75 -34.06 2.65
N GLN A 148 -18.84 -34.59 3.88
CA GLN A 148 -18.25 -33.97 5.07
C GLN A 148 -16.72 -33.92 5.02
N ARG A 149 -16.06 -34.98 4.54
CA ARG A 149 -14.59 -35.01 4.41
C ARG A 149 -14.08 -33.99 3.39
N THR A 150 -14.69 -33.96 2.21
CA THR A 150 -14.32 -32.99 1.16
C THR A 150 -14.63 -31.55 1.61
N ARG A 151 -15.71 -31.36 2.37
CA ARG A 151 -16.02 -30.08 3.01
C ARG A 151 -14.91 -29.63 3.97
N ALA A 152 -14.48 -30.50 4.86
CA ALA A 152 -13.43 -30.19 5.83
C ALA A 152 -12.09 -29.80 5.16
N ALA A 153 -11.78 -30.40 4.00
CA ALA A 153 -10.61 -30.04 3.21
C ALA A 153 -10.71 -28.61 2.64
N VAL A 154 -11.89 -28.22 2.13
CA VAL A 154 -12.14 -26.83 1.67
C VAL A 154 -12.02 -25.85 2.82
N ASP A 155 -12.64 -26.15 3.98
CA ASP A 155 -12.61 -25.26 5.14
C ASP A 155 -11.19 -25.04 5.68
N THR A 156 -10.34 -26.07 5.61
CA THR A 156 -8.93 -25.97 6.01
C THR A 156 -8.17 -24.99 5.10
N ARG A 157 -8.38 -25.06 3.78
CA ARG A 157 -7.74 -24.12 2.84
C ARG A 157 -8.30 -22.70 2.94
N LEU A 158 -9.59 -22.56 3.22
CA LEU A 158 -10.19 -21.25 3.50
C LEU A 158 -9.62 -20.64 4.79
N ALA A 159 -9.37 -21.45 5.82
CA ALA A 159 -8.71 -20.97 7.04
C ALA A 159 -7.28 -20.49 6.76
N GLU A 160 -6.51 -21.20 5.94
CA GLU A 160 -5.17 -20.79 5.50
C GLU A 160 -5.19 -19.46 4.71
N LEU A 161 -6.17 -19.29 3.80
CA LEU A 161 -6.39 -18.04 3.08
C LEU A 161 -6.72 -16.88 4.04
N SER A 162 -7.64 -17.12 4.98
CA SER A 162 -8.00 -16.12 6.00
C SER A 162 -6.79 -15.73 6.85
N GLU A 163 -5.93 -16.67 7.18
CA GLU A 163 -4.69 -16.41 7.92
C GLU A 163 -3.65 -15.66 7.10
N ALA A 164 -3.50 -15.97 5.81
CA ALA A 164 -2.67 -15.19 4.89
C ALA A 164 -3.16 -13.74 4.79
N ARG A 165 -4.48 -13.52 4.70
CA ARG A 165 -5.08 -12.18 4.71
C ARG A 165 -4.78 -11.43 6.01
N LYS A 166 -4.92 -12.07 7.18
CA LYS A 166 -4.60 -11.43 8.47
C LYS A 166 -3.13 -11.03 8.54
N ARG A 167 -2.22 -11.90 8.11
CA ARG A 167 -0.77 -11.60 8.04
C ARG A 167 -0.48 -10.41 7.15
N PHE A 168 -1.08 -10.34 5.97
CA PHE A 168 -0.96 -9.18 5.09
C PHE A 168 -1.48 -7.89 5.74
N VAL A 169 -2.67 -7.90 6.34
CA VAL A 169 -3.24 -6.71 7.00
C VAL A 169 -2.36 -6.25 8.16
N ALA A 170 -1.87 -7.18 8.99
CA ALA A 170 -0.94 -6.87 10.06
C ALA A 170 0.37 -6.27 9.53
N HIS A 171 0.90 -6.81 8.44
CA HIS A 171 2.10 -6.30 7.79
C HIS A 171 1.89 -4.89 7.20
N ALA A 172 0.76 -4.64 6.54
CA ALA A 172 0.38 -3.34 6.03
C ALA A 172 0.26 -2.30 7.17
N GLN A 173 -0.37 -2.68 8.28
CA GLN A 173 -0.47 -1.83 9.47
C GLN A 173 0.90 -1.53 10.09
N SER A 174 1.78 -2.52 10.18
CA SER A 174 3.16 -2.32 10.67
C SER A 174 3.94 -1.37 9.77
N THR A 175 3.87 -1.58 8.45
CA THR A 175 4.52 -0.75 7.44
C THR A 175 4.03 0.70 7.53
N LEU A 176 2.73 0.91 7.66
CA LEU A 176 2.13 2.23 7.86
C LEU A 176 2.59 2.89 9.17
N LYS A 177 2.68 2.13 10.27
CA LYS A 177 3.20 2.65 11.54
C LYS A 177 4.67 3.06 11.43
N MET A 178 5.52 2.26 10.80
CA MET A 178 6.93 2.62 10.58
C MET A 178 7.06 3.91 9.77
N HIS A 179 6.26 4.05 8.70
CA HIS A 179 6.28 5.26 7.86
C HIS A 179 5.61 6.47 8.53
N ALA A 180 4.67 6.25 9.47
CA ALA A 180 4.10 7.30 10.30
C ALA A 180 5.05 7.72 11.44
N LEU A 181 5.85 6.81 12.00
CA LEU A 181 6.81 7.09 13.07
C LEU A 181 8.05 7.85 12.57
N LEU A 182 8.43 7.68 11.31
CA LEU A 182 9.40 8.57 10.64
C LEU A 182 8.95 10.05 10.60
N GLN A 183 7.70 10.37 10.98
CA GLN A 183 7.23 11.75 11.09
C GLN A 183 7.55 12.43 12.44
N VAL A 184 7.92 11.70 13.49
CA VAL A 184 8.07 12.27 14.85
C VAL A 184 9.50 12.73 15.15
N ASP A 185 10.51 12.08 14.58
CA ASP A 185 11.92 12.38 14.86
C ASP A 185 12.53 13.49 13.95
N GLY A 186 11.67 14.20 13.21
CA GLY A 186 12.07 15.19 12.19
C GLY A 186 11.72 16.65 12.51
N ILE A 187 11.44 16.98 13.78
CA ILE A 187 11.31 18.36 14.29
C ILE A 187 12.45 18.66 15.26
#